data_AF-A0A2N6APM4-F1
#
_entry.id   AF-A0A2N6APM4-F1
#
_cell.length_a   1.000
_cell.length_b   1.000
_cell.length_c   1.000
_cell.angle_alpha   90.00
_cell.angle_beta   90.00
_cell.angle_gamma   90.00
#
_symmetry.space_group_name_H-M   'P 1'
#
loop_
_entity.id
_entity.type
_entity.pdbx_description
1 polymer ?
#
loop_
_entity_poly.entity_id
_entity_poly.type
_entity_poly.pdbx_seq_one_letter_code
_entity_poly.pdbx_strand_id
1 'polypeptide(L)'
;MSRYFMHFWSDELCDAHYQAGFSGEDLEFTAGAGFREAGVETGDVIYIISAYDGQFLLVGRMIVGSLLQSFEEAKVLLGDGVEKAEEYVIAALGTATEQFFTRQLRWEEVGDLRVVHEDGTAKPLKFAGDDAIDTAALEHVRELTAASAAILDEAIEQPFHEHPPEGGGDVDDEFEEDEIGDEDLAAIALSFADHEVNSRAQTAAREFVTRAFEEKGWTVMPVHDIGEGFDLHCAMENDHLHVVVRGTVHESLEFLLTEIEYARAEEDDSFALCLVTSALSGEPHLSTFSGDDLYHLFDARPLTWAFRFRGEDGGEKA
;
A
#
# COMPACT_ATOMS: atom_id res chain seq x y z
N MET A 1 -7.17 30.40 -17.60
CA MET A 1 -6.31 29.23 -17.38
C MET A 1 -7.18 28.21 -16.69
N SER A 2 -7.09 26.94 -17.06
CA SER A 2 -7.84 25.89 -16.36
C SER A 2 -7.36 25.79 -14.92
N ARG A 3 -8.30 25.66 -13.99
CA ARG A 3 -8.04 25.25 -12.61
C ARG A 3 -8.21 23.73 -12.49
N TYR A 4 -7.71 23.20 -11.39
CA TYR A 4 -7.64 21.78 -11.14
C TYR A 4 -8.38 21.49 -9.85
N PHE A 5 -9.23 20.47 -9.85
CA PHE A 5 -10.02 20.10 -8.69
C PHE A 5 -9.92 18.60 -8.46
N MET A 6 -10.01 18.19 -7.20
CA MET A 6 -10.27 16.80 -6.84
C MET A 6 -11.67 16.67 -6.25
N HIS A 7 -12.33 15.56 -6.57
CA HIS A 7 -13.62 15.17 -6.04
C HIS A 7 -13.51 13.75 -5.48
N PHE A 8 -13.98 13.55 -4.26
CA PHE A 8 -13.87 12.28 -3.56
C PHE A 8 -15.09 11.40 -3.83
N TRP A 9 -14.83 10.15 -4.17
CA TRP A 9 -15.80 9.07 -4.16
C TRP A 9 -15.55 8.19 -2.95
N SER A 10 -16.63 7.80 -2.28
CA SER A 10 -16.54 6.83 -1.19
C SER A 10 -16.13 5.47 -1.73
N ASP A 11 -15.43 4.70 -0.91
CA ASP A 11 -15.12 3.30 -1.18
C ASP A 11 -16.33 2.48 -1.65
N GLU A 12 -17.46 2.57 -0.95
CA GLU A 12 -18.71 1.89 -1.32
C GLU A 12 -19.19 2.22 -2.76
N LEU A 13 -18.91 3.44 -3.24
CA LEU A 13 -19.28 3.88 -4.59
C LEU A 13 -18.31 3.31 -5.63
N CYS A 14 -17.01 3.36 -5.34
CA CYS A 14 -15.98 2.76 -6.17
C CYS A 14 -16.19 1.25 -6.31
N ASP A 15 -16.45 0.55 -5.21
CA ASP A 15 -16.79 -0.88 -5.21
C ASP A 15 -18.03 -1.19 -6.06
N ALA A 16 -19.10 -0.41 -5.90
CA ALA A 16 -20.31 -0.61 -6.69
C ALA A 16 -20.05 -0.41 -8.19
N HIS A 17 -19.23 0.57 -8.56
CA HIS A 17 -18.89 0.85 -9.96
C HIS A 17 -17.95 -0.20 -10.55
N TYR A 18 -16.96 -0.63 -9.76
CA TYR A 18 -16.05 -1.71 -10.11
C TYR A 18 -16.83 -3.00 -10.39
N GLN A 19 -17.71 -3.42 -9.48
CA GLN A 19 -18.56 -4.61 -9.64
C GLN A 19 -19.56 -4.51 -10.81
N ALA A 20 -19.96 -3.29 -11.18
CA ALA A 20 -20.80 -3.05 -12.34
C ALA A 20 -20.03 -3.13 -13.68
N GLY A 21 -18.70 -3.30 -13.63
CA GLY A 21 -17.84 -3.43 -14.81
C GLY A 21 -17.51 -2.09 -15.47
N PHE A 22 -17.53 -0.98 -14.73
CA PHE A 22 -17.16 0.33 -15.26
C PHE A 22 -15.64 0.56 -15.35
N SER A 23 -14.85 -0.40 -14.87
CA SER A 23 -13.38 -0.35 -14.99
C SER A 23 -12.96 -0.34 -16.46
N GLY A 24 -12.05 0.57 -16.81
CA GLY A 24 -11.59 0.77 -18.20
C GLY A 24 -12.59 1.51 -19.09
N GLU A 25 -13.77 1.87 -18.61
CA GLU A 25 -14.71 2.73 -19.34
C GLU A 25 -14.35 4.22 -19.12
N ASP A 26 -14.70 5.08 -20.08
CA ASP A 26 -14.47 6.52 -19.96
C ASP A 26 -15.30 7.13 -18.82
N LEU A 27 -14.65 7.95 -18.00
CA LEU A 27 -15.30 8.73 -16.94
C LEU A 27 -16.10 9.92 -17.52
N GLU A 28 -17.25 9.63 -18.14
CA GLU A 28 -18.04 10.63 -18.88
C GLU A 28 -18.73 11.66 -17.98
N PHE A 29 -19.01 11.31 -16.72
CA PHE A 29 -19.61 12.23 -15.75
C PHE A 29 -19.27 11.85 -14.31
N THR A 30 -19.45 12.81 -13.39
CA THR A 30 -19.48 12.55 -11.95
C THR A 30 -20.69 13.23 -11.32
N ALA A 31 -21.30 12.54 -10.36
CA ALA A 31 -22.38 13.06 -9.53
C ALA A 31 -21.83 13.51 -8.17
N GLY A 32 -22.44 14.50 -7.55
CA GLY A 32 -22.01 14.98 -6.24
C GLY A 32 -22.67 16.28 -5.79
N ALA A 33 -21.96 17.02 -4.96
CA ALA A 33 -22.36 18.33 -4.46
C ALA A 33 -21.14 19.23 -4.25
N GLY A 34 -21.35 20.54 -4.26
CA GLY A 34 -20.32 21.53 -3.94
C GLY A 34 -19.37 21.87 -5.10
N PHE A 35 -19.63 21.41 -6.32
CA PHE A 35 -18.83 21.79 -7.50
C PHE A 35 -18.91 23.29 -7.73
N ARG A 36 -20.12 23.86 -7.70
CA ARG A 36 -20.31 25.30 -7.89
C ARG A 36 -19.81 26.13 -6.72
N GLU A 37 -19.93 25.61 -5.51
CA GLU A 37 -19.44 26.27 -4.30
C GLU A 37 -17.90 26.36 -4.31
N ALA A 38 -17.23 25.28 -4.73
CA ALA A 38 -15.80 25.27 -5.02
C ALA A 38 -15.42 26.13 -6.25
N GLY A 39 -16.42 26.62 -6.98
CA GLY A 39 -16.25 27.51 -8.12
C GLY A 39 -15.82 26.79 -9.39
N VAL A 40 -16.10 25.50 -9.56
CA VAL A 40 -15.81 24.73 -10.77
C VAL A 40 -16.53 25.33 -11.99
N GLU A 41 -15.81 25.52 -13.09
CA GLU A 41 -16.35 26.06 -14.35
C GLU A 41 -15.99 25.18 -15.56
N THR A 42 -16.68 25.38 -16.69
CA THR A 42 -16.34 24.74 -17.96
C THR A 42 -14.89 25.03 -18.35
N GLY A 43 -14.14 23.98 -18.69
CA GLY A 43 -12.73 24.03 -19.05
C GLY A 43 -11.76 23.80 -17.89
N ASP A 44 -12.25 23.70 -16.65
CA ASP A 44 -11.46 23.22 -15.51
C ASP A 44 -11.26 21.70 -15.59
N VAL A 45 -10.32 21.17 -14.81
CA VAL A 45 -10.00 19.73 -14.73
C VAL A 45 -10.49 19.20 -13.40
N ILE A 46 -11.14 18.03 -13.41
CA ILE A 46 -11.51 17.30 -12.20
C ILE A 46 -10.83 15.94 -12.21
N TYR A 47 -10.17 15.61 -11.10
CA TYR A 47 -9.68 14.29 -10.76
C TYR A 47 -10.66 13.63 -9.78
N ILE A 48 -10.99 12.38 -10.03
CA ILE A 48 -11.78 11.57 -9.09
C ILE A 48 -10.81 10.77 -8.26
N ILE A 49 -10.94 10.87 -6.95
CA ILE A 49 -10.07 10.19 -6.00
C ILE A 49 -10.92 9.37 -5.03
N SER A 50 -10.34 8.31 -4.48
CA SER A 50 -10.92 7.51 -3.41
C SER A 50 -9.86 7.18 -2.37
N ALA A 51 -10.28 6.61 -1.26
CA ALA A 51 -9.38 6.10 -0.24
C ALA A 51 -9.89 4.75 0.26
N TYR A 52 -9.03 3.74 0.20
CA TYR A 52 -9.30 2.37 0.66
C TYR A 52 -8.14 1.90 1.52
N ASP A 53 -8.44 1.31 2.69
CA ASP A 53 -7.45 0.81 3.66
C ASP A 53 -6.25 1.75 3.90
N GLY A 54 -6.52 3.06 4.00
CA GLY A 54 -5.50 4.09 4.21
C GLY A 54 -4.79 4.59 2.95
N GLN A 55 -4.92 3.90 1.82
CA GLN A 55 -4.28 4.22 0.55
C GLN A 55 -5.03 5.30 -0.24
N PHE A 56 -4.32 6.07 -1.06
CA PHE A 56 -4.90 7.04 -1.99
C PHE A 56 -5.09 6.42 -3.38
N LEU A 57 -6.32 6.47 -3.88
CA LEU A 57 -6.68 5.91 -5.18
C LEU A 57 -7.03 7.04 -6.15
N LEU A 58 -6.49 6.98 -7.38
CA LEU A 58 -6.81 7.90 -8.47
C LEU A 58 -7.69 7.22 -9.51
N VAL A 59 -8.98 7.49 -9.43
CA VAL A 59 -9.99 6.82 -10.24
C VAL A 59 -9.90 7.26 -11.69
N GLY A 60 -9.86 8.57 -11.96
CA GLY A 60 -9.82 9.08 -13.31
C GLY A 60 -9.82 10.60 -13.37
N ARG A 61 -9.88 11.13 -14.59
CA ARG A 61 -9.82 12.56 -14.87
C ARG A 61 -10.76 12.95 -15.98
N MET A 62 -11.31 14.16 -15.88
CA MET A 62 -12.07 14.78 -16.95
C MET A 62 -11.78 16.28 -17.05
N ILE A 63 -11.97 16.85 -18.24
CA ILE A 63 -12.14 18.29 -18.40
C ILE A 63 -13.63 18.61 -18.32
N VAL A 64 -14.02 19.61 -17.56
CA VAL A 64 -15.42 20.02 -17.37
C VAL A 64 -15.99 20.55 -18.68
N GLY A 65 -16.97 19.84 -19.25
CA GLY A 65 -17.75 20.28 -20.40
C GLY A 65 -18.96 21.11 -19.98
N SER A 66 -19.76 20.59 -19.04
CA SER A 66 -20.94 21.28 -18.51
C SER A 66 -21.24 20.88 -17.06
N LEU A 67 -22.01 21.72 -16.37
CA LEU A 67 -22.54 21.44 -15.04
C LEU A 67 -24.08 21.41 -15.07
N LEU A 68 -24.67 20.38 -14.47
CA LEU A 68 -26.11 20.25 -14.29
C LEU A 68 -26.46 20.45 -12.81
N GLN A 69 -27.61 21.07 -12.53
CA GLN A 69 -28.00 21.51 -11.18
C GLN A 69 -29.18 20.74 -10.62
N SER A 70 -29.63 19.70 -11.33
CA SER A 70 -30.72 18.88 -10.85
C SER A 70 -30.65 17.48 -11.43
N PHE A 71 -31.11 16.52 -10.63
CA PHE A 71 -31.31 15.14 -11.03
C PHE A 71 -32.22 15.02 -12.27
N GLU A 72 -33.24 15.86 -12.41
CA GLU A 72 -34.14 15.81 -13.57
C GLU A 72 -33.44 16.22 -14.87
N GLU A 73 -32.56 17.23 -14.83
CA GLU A 73 -31.72 17.60 -15.98
C GLU A 73 -30.75 16.47 -16.33
N ALA A 74 -30.08 15.89 -15.32
CA ALA A 74 -29.16 14.78 -15.50
C ALA A 74 -29.86 13.56 -16.11
N LYS A 75 -31.04 13.21 -15.62
CA LYS A 75 -31.83 12.10 -16.13
C LYS A 75 -32.26 12.27 -17.58
N VAL A 76 -32.58 13.50 -17.99
CA VAL A 76 -32.91 13.80 -19.40
C VAL A 76 -31.70 13.63 -20.32
N LEU A 77 -30.49 13.96 -19.84
CA LEU A 77 -29.28 13.92 -20.64
C LEU A 77 -28.57 12.55 -20.62
N LEU A 78 -28.45 11.95 -19.44
CA LEU A 78 -27.68 10.72 -19.17
C LEU A 78 -28.55 9.46 -19.08
N GLY A 79 -29.88 9.62 -18.98
CA GLY A 79 -30.84 8.52 -18.93
C GLY A 79 -31.26 8.12 -17.50
N ASP A 80 -32.11 7.08 -17.43
CA ASP A 80 -32.76 6.64 -16.19
C ASP A 80 -31.82 5.95 -15.17
N GLY A 81 -30.60 5.59 -15.59
CA GLY A 81 -29.61 4.90 -14.75
C GLY A 81 -28.72 5.82 -13.92
N VAL A 82 -28.83 7.14 -14.08
CA VAL A 82 -28.00 8.10 -13.34
C VAL A 82 -28.37 8.11 -11.85
N GLU A 83 -27.36 8.15 -10.98
CA GLU A 83 -27.55 8.28 -9.53
C GLU A 83 -28.13 9.65 -9.18
N LYS A 84 -28.88 9.73 -8.07
CA LYS A 84 -29.49 10.99 -7.63
C LYS A 84 -28.51 11.81 -6.79
N ALA A 85 -28.20 13.01 -7.25
CA ALA A 85 -27.31 13.98 -6.61
C ALA A 85 -27.82 15.41 -6.80
N GLU A 86 -27.17 16.36 -6.12
CA GLU A 86 -27.50 17.78 -6.20
C GLU A 86 -26.94 18.41 -7.49
N GLU A 87 -25.73 18.01 -7.86
CA GLU A 87 -25.00 18.55 -9.00
C GLU A 87 -24.32 17.43 -9.78
N TYR A 88 -24.11 17.68 -11.08
CA TYR A 88 -23.41 16.77 -11.97
C TYR A 88 -22.42 17.54 -12.82
N VAL A 89 -21.26 16.94 -13.03
CA VAL A 89 -20.26 17.43 -13.98
C VAL A 89 -20.19 16.45 -15.14
N ILE A 90 -20.31 16.97 -16.36
CA ILE A 90 -20.19 16.20 -17.59
C ILE A 90 -18.84 16.51 -18.23
N ALA A 91 -18.12 15.48 -18.65
CA ALA A 91 -16.85 15.62 -19.34
C ALA A 91 -17.02 16.34 -20.69
N ALA A 92 -16.05 17.16 -21.05
CA ALA A 92 -15.92 17.64 -22.41
C ALA A 92 -15.63 16.45 -23.34
N LEU A 93 -16.25 16.44 -24.52
CA LEU A 93 -16.20 15.31 -25.44
C LEU A 93 -14.75 14.88 -25.76
N GLY A 94 -14.43 13.60 -25.50
CA GLY A 94 -13.12 13.00 -25.77
C GLY A 94 -12.00 13.47 -24.83
N THR A 95 -12.33 13.99 -23.64
CA THR A 95 -11.35 14.44 -22.64
C THR A 95 -11.36 13.63 -21.35
N ALA A 96 -12.37 12.79 -21.17
CA ALA A 96 -12.42 11.82 -20.08
C ALA A 96 -11.32 10.78 -20.27
N THR A 97 -10.76 10.32 -19.16
CA THR A 97 -9.88 9.16 -19.14
C THR A 97 -10.70 7.92 -18.77
N GLU A 98 -10.16 6.75 -19.09
CA GLU A 98 -10.59 5.50 -18.50
C GLU A 98 -10.54 5.62 -16.96
N GLN A 99 -11.54 5.04 -16.29
CA GLN A 99 -11.62 4.98 -14.85
C GLN A 99 -11.13 3.63 -14.31
N PHE A 100 -10.33 3.67 -13.25
CA PHE A 100 -9.81 2.48 -12.57
C PHE A 100 -9.90 2.65 -11.06
N PHE A 101 -10.52 1.69 -10.39
CA PHE A 101 -10.87 1.77 -8.97
C PHE A 101 -9.75 1.32 -8.01
N THR A 102 -8.63 0.82 -8.53
CA THR A 102 -7.50 0.23 -7.77
C THR A 102 -6.17 0.93 -8.07
N ARG A 103 -6.16 1.99 -8.87
CA ARG A 103 -4.93 2.75 -9.17
C ARG A 103 -4.44 3.50 -7.94
N GLN A 104 -3.45 2.93 -7.27
CA GLN A 104 -2.78 3.51 -6.11
C GLN A 104 -1.71 4.54 -6.50
N LEU A 105 -1.63 5.64 -5.75
CA LEU A 105 -0.49 6.54 -5.80
C LEU A 105 0.54 6.18 -4.74
N ARG A 106 1.82 6.43 -5.04
CA ARG A 106 2.91 6.25 -4.07
C ARG A 106 2.80 7.30 -2.97
N TRP A 107 3.16 6.93 -1.74
CA TRP A 107 3.10 7.85 -0.60
C TRP A 107 3.91 9.14 -0.79
N GLU A 108 5.03 9.09 -1.51
CA GLU A 108 5.81 10.28 -1.88
C GLU A 108 4.98 11.25 -2.74
N GLU A 109 4.27 10.72 -3.74
CA GLU A 109 3.42 11.49 -4.65
C GLU A 109 2.25 12.13 -3.90
N VAL A 110 1.60 11.35 -3.02
CA VAL A 110 0.51 11.81 -2.16
C VAL A 110 1.00 12.90 -1.18
N GLY A 111 2.17 12.70 -0.59
CA GLY A 111 2.84 13.64 0.31
C GLY A 111 3.16 14.98 -0.33
N ASP A 112 3.28 15.03 -1.66
CA ASP A 112 3.54 16.25 -2.44
C ASP A 112 2.28 16.94 -2.97
N LEU A 113 1.10 16.35 -2.80
CA LEU A 113 -0.16 16.98 -3.17
C LEU A 113 -0.45 18.21 -2.28
N ARG A 114 -0.93 19.28 -2.91
CA ARG A 114 -1.22 20.57 -2.28
C ARG A 114 -2.59 21.08 -2.73
N VAL A 115 -3.42 21.39 -1.75
CA VAL A 115 -4.76 21.97 -1.90
C VAL A 115 -4.69 23.47 -1.71
N VAL A 116 -5.37 24.22 -2.58
CA VAL A 116 -5.54 25.67 -2.50
C VAL A 116 -6.66 25.98 -1.52
N HIS A 117 -6.36 26.80 -0.51
CA HIS A 117 -7.34 27.32 0.45
C HIS A 117 -7.87 28.68 0.04
N GLU A 118 -8.98 29.11 0.65
CA GLU A 118 -9.64 30.40 0.39
C GLU A 118 -8.71 31.63 0.57
N ASP A 119 -7.69 31.50 1.43
CA ASP A 119 -6.68 32.53 1.65
C ASP A 119 -5.58 32.57 0.55
N GLY A 120 -5.70 31.72 -0.47
CA GLY A 120 -4.75 31.55 -1.57
C GLY A 120 -3.50 30.75 -1.19
N THR A 121 -3.43 30.21 0.04
CA THR A 121 -2.31 29.37 0.46
C THR A 121 -2.49 27.94 -0.03
N ALA A 122 -1.36 27.31 -0.37
CA ALA A 122 -1.31 25.90 -0.72
C ALA A 122 -0.88 25.10 0.51
N LYS A 123 -1.68 24.12 0.93
CA LYS A 123 -1.38 23.26 2.09
C LYS A 123 -1.35 21.79 1.68
N PRO A 124 -0.54 20.96 2.34
CA PRO A 124 -0.55 19.51 2.11
C PRO A 124 -1.92 18.91 2.40
N LEU A 125 -2.17 17.74 1.81
CA LEU A 125 -3.28 16.89 2.24
C LEU A 125 -3.13 16.55 3.73
N LYS A 126 -4.26 16.39 4.40
CA LYS A 126 -4.29 16.06 5.81
C LYS A 126 -4.32 14.54 5.96
N PHE A 127 -3.40 14.01 6.75
CA PHE A 127 -3.34 12.60 7.10
C PHE A 127 -3.96 12.39 8.50
N ALA A 128 -4.61 11.24 8.69
CA ALA A 128 -5.19 10.79 9.96
C ALA A 128 -4.15 10.12 10.88
N GLY A 129 -2.89 10.02 10.44
CA GLY A 129 -1.74 9.42 11.11
C GLY A 129 -0.54 9.46 10.16
N ASP A 130 0.46 8.62 10.39
CA ASP A 130 1.63 8.50 9.51
C ASP A 130 1.31 7.68 8.23
N ASP A 131 0.30 6.79 8.28
CA ASP A 131 0.04 5.80 7.22
C ASP A 131 -1.39 5.84 6.64
N ALA A 132 -2.18 6.88 6.93
CA ALA A 132 -3.58 6.93 6.48
C ALA A 132 -4.05 8.35 6.18
N ILE A 133 -4.87 8.48 5.13
CA ILE A 133 -5.41 9.77 4.71
C ILE A 133 -6.69 10.09 5.50
N ASP A 134 -6.84 11.35 5.90
CA ASP A 134 -8.05 11.84 6.55
C ASP A 134 -9.16 11.99 5.51
N THR A 135 -10.01 10.97 5.36
CA THR A 135 -11.11 10.94 4.38
C THR A 135 -12.11 12.09 4.60
N ALA A 136 -12.30 12.54 5.84
CA ALA A 136 -13.13 13.71 6.14
C ALA A 136 -12.51 15.02 5.59
N ALA A 137 -11.20 15.06 5.38
CA ALA A 137 -10.55 16.19 4.72
C ALA A 137 -10.81 16.21 3.20
N LEU A 138 -11.10 15.03 2.61
CA LEU A 138 -11.33 14.79 1.19
C LEU A 138 -12.81 14.85 0.76
N GLU A 139 -13.77 14.73 1.68
CA GLU A 139 -15.23 14.65 1.42
C GLU A 139 -15.86 15.78 0.59
N HIS A 140 -15.10 16.82 0.23
CA HIS A 140 -15.60 17.93 -0.57
C HIS A 140 -14.70 18.18 -1.77
N VAL A 141 -15.25 18.82 -2.80
CA VAL A 141 -14.48 19.32 -3.94
C VAL A 141 -13.40 20.30 -3.44
N ARG A 142 -12.13 20.03 -3.81
CA ARG A 142 -10.98 20.86 -3.44
C ARG A 142 -10.24 21.32 -4.68
N GLU A 143 -9.81 22.58 -4.69
CA GLU A 143 -8.91 23.10 -5.72
C GLU A 143 -7.47 22.63 -5.44
N LEU A 144 -6.79 22.13 -6.46
CA LEU A 144 -5.41 21.68 -6.44
C LEU A 144 -4.48 22.72 -7.04
N THR A 145 -3.23 22.73 -6.59
CA THR A 145 -2.18 23.49 -7.30
C THR A 145 -1.86 22.84 -8.65
N ALA A 146 -1.36 23.63 -9.59
CA ALA A 146 -0.92 23.11 -10.89
C ALA A 146 0.22 22.07 -10.77
N ALA A 147 1.07 22.15 -9.74
CA ALA A 147 2.11 21.16 -9.49
C ALA A 147 1.50 19.82 -9.06
N SER A 148 0.48 19.84 -8.21
CA SER A 148 -0.24 18.63 -7.79
C SER A 148 -1.03 18.01 -8.94
N ALA A 149 -1.62 18.83 -9.80
CA ALA A 149 -2.27 18.34 -11.01
C ALA A 149 -1.30 17.63 -11.95
N ALA A 150 -0.06 18.11 -12.07
CA ALA A 150 0.97 17.45 -12.88
C ALA A 150 1.35 16.06 -12.36
N ILE A 151 1.40 15.88 -11.02
CA ILE A 151 1.62 14.55 -10.41
C ILE A 151 0.48 13.59 -10.78
N LEU A 152 -0.78 14.05 -10.69
CA LEU A 152 -1.95 13.23 -11.04
C LEU A 152 -2.02 12.93 -12.54
N ASP A 153 -1.68 13.89 -13.40
CA ASP A 153 -1.62 13.69 -14.84
C ASP A 153 -0.53 12.65 -15.20
N GLU A 154 0.65 12.69 -14.57
CA GLU A 154 1.71 11.70 -14.76
C GLU A 154 1.26 10.29 -14.34
N ALA A 155 0.56 10.16 -13.22
CA ALA A 155 0.00 8.89 -12.77
C ALA A 155 -1.07 8.34 -13.73
N ILE A 156 -1.84 9.21 -14.37
CA ILE A 156 -2.85 8.83 -15.38
C ILE A 156 -2.24 8.38 -16.70
N GLU A 157 -1.14 9.01 -17.12
CA GLU A 157 -0.45 8.70 -18.37
C GLU A 157 0.30 7.36 -18.33
N GLN A 158 0.61 6.86 -17.13
CA GLN A 158 1.20 5.55 -16.96
C GLN A 158 0.20 4.44 -17.33
N PRO A 159 0.63 3.43 -18.14
CA PRO A 159 -0.21 2.28 -18.42
C PRO A 159 -0.66 1.61 -17.12
N PHE A 160 -1.97 1.46 -16.96
CA PHE A 160 -2.57 0.80 -15.82
C PHE A 160 -3.55 -0.26 -16.33
N HIS A 161 -3.53 -1.43 -15.71
CA HIS A 161 -4.46 -2.50 -15.99
C HIS A 161 -5.11 -2.92 -14.68
N GLU A 162 -6.42 -2.75 -14.61
CA GLU A 162 -7.22 -3.23 -13.49
C GLU A 162 -7.78 -4.60 -13.85
N HIS A 163 -7.65 -5.54 -12.92
CA HIS A 163 -8.29 -6.85 -13.07
C HIS A 163 -9.81 -6.67 -13.02
N PRO A 164 -10.60 -7.38 -13.84
CA PRO A 164 -12.05 -7.30 -13.75
C PRO A 164 -12.55 -7.90 -12.42
N PRO A 165 -13.69 -7.43 -11.88
CA PRO A 165 -14.28 -8.03 -10.69
C PRO A 165 -14.57 -9.52 -10.95
N GLU A 166 -14.15 -10.39 -10.03
CA GLU A 166 -14.32 -11.84 -10.15
C GLU A 166 -15.80 -12.25 -10.27
N GLY A 167 -16.26 -12.37 -11.50
CA GLY A 167 -17.62 -12.77 -11.87
C GLY A 167 -17.68 -14.19 -12.43
N GLY A 168 -17.53 -15.19 -11.56
CA GLY A 168 -18.01 -16.58 -11.73
C GLY A 168 -17.84 -17.23 -13.10
N GLY A 169 -16.65 -17.75 -13.39
CA GLY A 169 -16.44 -18.70 -14.48
C GLY A 169 -15.05 -19.33 -14.38
N ASP A 170 -15.02 -20.65 -14.23
CA ASP A 170 -13.81 -21.47 -14.24
C ASP A 170 -12.89 -21.08 -15.42
N VAL A 171 -11.81 -20.36 -15.15
CA VAL A 171 -10.68 -20.21 -16.05
C VAL A 171 -9.41 -20.17 -15.22
N ASP A 172 -8.75 -21.33 -15.21
CA ASP A 172 -7.35 -21.62 -14.93
C ASP A 172 -6.49 -20.48 -14.38
N ASP A 173 -5.98 -20.75 -13.16
CA ASP A 173 -4.68 -20.37 -12.62
C ASP A 173 -3.71 -19.90 -13.71
N GLU A 174 -3.32 -18.64 -13.65
CA GLU A 174 -1.93 -18.20 -13.75
C GLU A 174 -1.93 -16.67 -13.58
N PHE A 175 -1.14 -16.19 -12.62
CA PHE A 175 -0.95 -14.79 -12.20
C PHE A 175 -1.90 -14.27 -11.12
N GLU A 176 -2.02 -15.02 -10.02
CA GLU A 176 -2.05 -14.40 -8.69
C GLU A 176 -0.71 -13.65 -8.53
N GLU A 177 -0.71 -12.36 -8.20
CA GLU A 177 0.44 -11.79 -7.50
C GLU A 177 0.45 -12.52 -6.15
N ASP A 178 1.48 -13.34 -5.92
CA ASP A 178 1.58 -14.33 -4.82
C ASP A 178 1.55 -13.68 -3.42
N GLU A 179 0.44 -13.05 -3.02
CA GLU A 179 0.19 -12.77 -1.62
C GLU A 179 0.18 -14.11 -0.87
N ILE A 180 1.00 -14.22 0.19
CA ILE A 180 1.09 -15.45 0.98
C ILE A 180 -0.32 -15.87 1.45
N GLY A 181 -0.89 -16.88 0.80
CA GLY A 181 -2.20 -17.43 1.13
C GLY A 181 -2.22 -17.99 2.55
N ASP A 182 -3.41 -18.14 3.14
CA ASP A 182 -3.52 -18.66 4.51
C ASP A 182 -2.95 -20.08 4.66
N GLU A 183 -2.97 -20.87 3.57
CA GLU A 183 -2.34 -22.21 3.52
C GLU A 183 -0.80 -22.11 3.50
N ASP A 184 -0.23 -21.19 2.73
CA ASP A 184 1.21 -20.97 2.66
C ASP A 184 1.75 -20.35 3.94
N LEU A 185 1.01 -19.41 4.55
CA LEU A 185 1.36 -18.85 5.86
C LEU A 185 1.38 -19.94 6.93
N ALA A 186 0.41 -20.85 6.89
CA ALA A 186 0.39 -22.02 7.77
C ALA A 186 1.58 -22.95 7.47
N ALA A 187 1.91 -23.21 6.21
CA ALA A 187 3.03 -24.05 5.81
C ALA A 187 4.38 -23.46 6.27
N ILE A 188 4.59 -22.16 6.08
CA ILE A 188 5.75 -21.41 6.57
C ILE A 188 5.82 -21.54 8.10
N ALA A 189 4.74 -21.24 8.82
CA ALA A 189 4.70 -21.35 10.27
C ALA A 189 4.96 -22.79 10.77
N LEU A 190 4.46 -23.81 10.06
CA LEU A 190 4.74 -25.21 10.37
C LEU A 190 6.19 -25.60 10.07
N SER A 191 6.81 -25.07 9.02
CA SER A 191 8.23 -25.29 8.72
C SER A 191 9.11 -24.77 9.87
N PHE A 192 8.67 -23.70 10.54
CA PHE A 192 9.33 -23.15 11.72
C PHE A 192 8.94 -23.81 13.05
N ALA A 193 8.08 -24.84 13.06
CA ALA A 193 7.59 -25.48 14.29
C ALA A 193 8.61 -26.40 14.97
N ASP A 194 9.62 -26.92 14.25
CA ASP A 194 10.70 -27.72 14.85
C ASP A 194 11.77 -26.82 15.48
N HIS A 195 11.51 -26.46 16.74
CA HIS A 195 12.39 -25.59 17.52
C HIS A 195 13.84 -26.10 17.62
N GLU A 196 14.08 -27.42 17.64
CA GLU A 196 15.45 -27.95 17.78
C GLU A 196 16.24 -27.77 16.49
N VAL A 197 15.63 -28.07 15.34
CA VAL A 197 16.25 -27.87 14.02
C VAL A 197 16.49 -26.38 13.77
N ASN A 198 15.51 -25.52 14.06
CA ASN A 198 15.62 -24.08 13.83
C ASN A 198 16.67 -23.43 14.72
N SER A 199 16.77 -23.84 16.00
CA SER A 199 17.83 -23.33 16.88
C SER A 199 19.22 -23.70 16.37
N ARG A 200 19.40 -24.92 15.84
CA ARG A 200 20.66 -25.36 15.25
C ARG A 200 20.98 -24.62 13.96
N ALA A 201 20.00 -24.45 13.07
CA ALA A 201 20.15 -23.71 11.81
C ALA A 201 20.51 -22.24 12.08
N GLN A 202 19.84 -21.60 13.04
CA GLN A 202 20.12 -20.23 13.46
C GLN A 202 21.53 -20.08 14.04
N THR A 203 21.98 -21.03 14.86
CA THR A 203 23.34 -21.04 15.41
C THR A 203 24.39 -21.16 14.30
N ALA A 204 24.20 -22.12 13.39
CA ALA A 204 25.10 -22.34 12.26
C ALA A 204 25.15 -21.12 11.31
N ALA A 205 23.99 -20.50 11.03
CA ALA A 205 23.90 -19.29 10.24
C ALA A 205 24.69 -18.13 10.86
N ARG A 206 24.55 -17.92 12.17
CA ARG A 206 25.29 -16.85 12.87
C ARG A 206 26.80 -17.06 12.81
N GLU A 207 27.27 -18.29 13.01
CA GLU A 207 28.69 -18.63 12.87
C GLU A 207 29.19 -18.41 11.43
N PHE A 208 28.38 -18.80 10.43
CA PHE A 208 28.70 -18.62 9.02
C PHE A 208 28.81 -17.15 8.63
N VAL A 209 27.82 -16.34 9.00
CA VAL A 209 27.80 -14.88 8.75
C VAL A 209 28.98 -14.19 9.41
N THR A 210 29.25 -14.51 10.68
CA THR A 210 30.38 -13.94 11.43
C THR A 210 31.69 -14.17 10.67
N ARG A 211 31.98 -15.42 10.31
CA ARG A 211 33.19 -15.76 9.55
C ARG A 211 33.24 -15.05 8.19
N ALA A 212 32.13 -15.05 7.46
CA ALA A 212 32.07 -14.43 6.12
C ALA A 212 32.33 -12.92 6.16
N PHE A 213 31.86 -12.23 7.20
CA PHE A 213 32.09 -10.80 7.41
C PHE A 213 33.52 -10.53 7.90
N GLU A 214 34.03 -11.31 8.85
CA GLU A 214 35.42 -11.21 9.33
C GLU A 214 36.45 -11.45 8.21
N GLU A 215 36.21 -12.43 7.33
CA GLU A 215 37.07 -12.71 6.16
C GLU A 215 37.10 -11.53 5.17
N LYS A 216 36.01 -10.76 5.10
CA LYS A 216 35.92 -9.52 4.32
C LYS A 216 36.54 -8.31 5.04
N GLY A 217 36.96 -8.46 6.30
CA GLY A 217 37.61 -7.41 7.09
C GLY A 217 36.69 -6.66 8.06
N TRP A 218 35.44 -7.11 8.23
CA TRP A 218 34.53 -6.51 9.22
C TRP A 218 34.92 -6.93 10.63
N THR A 219 34.76 -6.03 11.59
CA THR A 219 34.73 -6.38 13.01
C THR A 219 33.30 -6.74 13.37
N VAL A 220 33.05 -8.00 13.75
CA VAL A 220 31.72 -8.51 14.08
C VAL A 220 31.58 -8.64 15.59
N MET A 221 30.57 -7.99 16.18
CA MET A 221 30.29 -8.02 17.60
C MET A 221 28.90 -8.61 17.85
N PRO A 222 28.76 -9.66 18.66
CA PRO A 222 27.44 -10.17 19.03
C PRO A 222 26.70 -9.18 19.92
N VAL A 223 25.42 -8.97 19.61
CA VAL A 223 24.50 -8.25 20.50
C VAL A 223 23.75 -9.27 21.37
N HIS A 224 23.58 -8.93 22.64
CA HIS A 224 22.96 -9.80 23.65
C HIS A 224 21.65 -9.22 24.21
N ASP A 225 21.34 -7.96 23.90
CA ASP A 225 20.10 -7.32 24.30
C ASP A 225 19.06 -7.49 23.19
N ILE A 226 18.00 -8.24 23.52
CA ILE A 226 16.87 -8.50 22.61
C ILE A 226 16.15 -7.20 22.25
N GLY A 227 16.22 -6.16 23.10
CA GLY A 227 15.61 -4.86 22.85
C GLY A 227 16.28 -4.03 21.74
N GLU A 228 17.45 -4.44 21.25
CA GLU A 228 18.14 -3.73 20.17
C GLU A 228 17.56 -4.06 18.79
N GLY A 229 16.97 -5.25 18.62
CA GLY A 229 16.32 -5.65 17.37
C GLY A 229 17.26 -6.15 16.27
N PHE A 230 18.49 -6.57 16.61
CA PHE A 230 19.44 -7.20 15.69
C PHE A 230 20.43 -8.13 16.41
N ASP A 231 21.04 -9.06 15.68
CA ASP A 231 21.89 -10.13 16.24
C ASP A 231 23.37 -9.75 16.36
N LEU A 232 23.86 -8.97 15.41
CA LEU A 232 25.27 -8.61 15.26
C LEU A 232 25.41 -7.12 14.93
N HIS A 233 26.39 -6.47 15.55
CA HIS A 233 26.89 -5.18 15.11
C HIS A 233 28.19 -5.42 14.34
N CYS A 234 28.16 -5.13 13.04
CA CYS A 234 29.32 -5.24 12.16
C CYS A 234 29.87 -3.83 11.88
N ALA A 235 31.17 -3.63 12.01
CA ALA A 235 31.81 -2.35 11.70
C ALA A 235 33.03 -2.52 10.79
N MET A 236 33.19 -1.65 9.80
CA MET A 236 34.34 -1.60 8.90
C MET A 236 34.68 -0.14 8.59
N GLU A 237 35.84 0.31 9.05
CA GLU A 237 36.29 1.70 8.90
C GLU A 237 35.26 2.74 9.42
N ASN A 238 34.47 3.34 8.53
CA ASN A 238 33.42 4.31 8.85
C ASN A 238 32.00 3.76 8.65
N ASP A 239 31.88 2.52 8.19
CA ASP A 239 30.61 1.85 7.90
C ASP A 239 30.20 0.96 9.07
N HIS A 240 28.91 0.94 9.35
CA HIS A 240 28.29 0.16 10.41
C HIS A 240 27.07 -0.56 9.84
N LEU A 241 26.86 -1.80 10.28
CA LEU A 241 25.67 -2.58 9.97
C LEU A 241 25.09 -3.19 11.25
N HIS A 242 23.78 -3.04 11.39
CA HIS A 242 22.96 -3.71 12.39
C HIS A 242 22.32 -4.92 11.73
N VAL A 243 22.94 -6.08 11.94
CA VAL A 243 22.64 -7.28 11.17
C VAL A 243 21.69 -8.19 11.93
N VAL A 244 20.54 -8.47 11.34
CA VAL A 244 19.66 -9.58 11.72
C VAL A 244 20.12 -10.82 10.94
N VAL A 245 20.35 -11.93 11.62
CA VAL A 245 20.71 -13.20 10.98
C VAL A 245 19.50 -14.11 10.97
N ARG A 246 19.26 -14.78 9.84
CA ARG A 246 18.27 -15.84 9.72
C ARG A 246 18.87 -17.06 9.06
N GLY A 247 18.63 -18.22 9.65
CA GLY A 247 19.10 -19.50 9.14
C GLY A 247 17.95 -20.45 8.85
N THR A 248 17.94 -21.04 7.65
CA THR A 248 17.03 -22.13 7.28
C THR A 248 17.82 -23.34 6.77
N VAL A 249 17.27 -24.53 6.99
CA VAL A 249 17.82 -25.79 6.44
C VAL A 249 17.40 -26.00 4.99
N HIS A 250 16.42 -25.25 4.52
CA HIS A 250 15.87 -25.30 3.18
C HIS A 250 16.65 -24.38 2.23
N GLU A 251 16.41 -24.54 0.94
CA GLU A 251 16.95 -23.66 -0.11
C GLU A 251 16.05 -22.44 -0.37
N SER A 252 14.83 -22.42 0.20
CA SER A 252 13.88 -21.32 0.10
C SER A 252 14.35 -20.08 0.87
N LEU A 253 14.00 -18.90 0.36
CA LEU A 253 14.30 -17.61 1.00
C LEU A 253 13.13 -17.18 1.91
N GLU A 254 12.78 -18.03 2.87
CA GLU A 254 11.68 -17.78 3.82
C GLU A 254 12.25 -17.53 5.21
N PHE A 255 11.68 -16.56 5.94
CA PHE A 255 12.12 -16.20 7.27
C PHE A 255 11.00 -15.54 8.08
N LEU A 256 11.19 -15.52 9.40
CA LEU A 256 10.32 -14.80 10.33
C LEU A 256 11.10 -13.66 10.98
N LEU A 257 10.53 -12.46 10.99
CA LEU A 257 11.00 -11.35 11.81
C LEU A 257 10.09 -11.18 13.03
N THR A 258 10.68 -10.81 14.17
CA THR A 258 9.90 -10.28 15.29
C THR A 258 9.42 -8.87 14.95
N GLU A 259 8.40 -8.40 15.65
CA GLU A 259 7.88 -7.02 15.50
C GLU A 259 8.99 -5.96 15.66
N ILE A 260 9.93 -6.18 16.59
CA ILE A 260 11.04 -5.25 16.82
C ILE A 260 12.03 -5.26 15.66
N GLU A 261 12.37 -6.44 15.12
CA GLU A 261 13.30 -6.54 13.98
C GLU A 261 12.67 -6.00 12.69
N TYR A 262 11.37 -6.19 12.50
CA TYR A 262 10.62 -5.62 11.39
C TYR A 262 10.61 -4.08 11.47
N ALA A 263 10.27 -3.52 12.63
CA ALA A 263 10.33 -2.07 12.85
C ALA A 263 11.74 -1.50 12.66
N ARG A 264 12.79 -2.26 13.02
CA ARG A 264 14.18 -1.87 12.72
C ARG A 264 14.50 -1.85 11.24
N ALA A 265 13.99 -2.81 10.47
CA ALA A 265 14.19 -2.82 9.02
C ALA A 265 13.60 -1.56 8.35
N GLU A 266 12.56 -0.98 8.95
CA GLU A 266 11.87 0.22 8.49
C GLU A 266 12.59 1.52 8.86
N GLU A 267 13.15 1.59 10.07
CA GLU A 267 13.66 2.85 10.64
C GLU A 267 15.20 3.01 10.59
N ASP A 268 15.95 1.94 10.40
CA ASP A 268 17.41 1.92 10.56
C ASP A 268 18.15 1.79 9.22
N ASP A 269 18.71 2.91 8.75
CA ASP A 269 19.53 2.96 7.52
C ASP A 269 20.74 2.01 7.52
N SER A 270 21.17 1.54 8.71
CA SER A 270 22.28 0.58 8.85
C SER A 270 21.78 -0.87 8.95
N PHE A 271 20.49 -1.12 8.81
CA PHE A 271 19.91 -2.45 8.87
C PHE A 271 20.39 -3.35 7.73
N ALA A 272 20.67 -4.62 8.06
CA ALA A 272 20.82 -5.66 7.05
C ALA A 272 20.29 -7.02 7.55
N LEU A 273 19.49 -7.67 6.71
CA LEU A 273 19.12 -9.07 6.89
C LEU A 273 20.16 -9.96 6.20
N CYS A 274 20.81 -10.83 6.96
CA CYS A 274 21.66 -11.90 6.45
C CYS A 274 20.91 -13.24 6.53
N LEU A 275 20.42 -13.71 5.38
CA LEU A 275 19.73 -14.98 5.26
C LEU A 275 20.67 -16.08 4.78
N VAL A 276 20.82 -17.12 5.59
CA VAL A 276 21.63 -18.31 5.29
C VAL A 276 20.72 -19.48 4.96
N THR A 277 20.69 -19.88 3.70
CA THR A 277 19.98 -21.08 3.26
C THR A 277 20.90 -22.30 3.31
N SER A 278 20.31 -23.48 3.42
CA SER A 278 21.03 -24.75 3.59
C SER A 278 22.06 -24.69 4.75
N ALA A 279 21.70 -24.03 5.85
CA ALA A 279 22.61 -23.66 6.94
C ALA A 279 23.31 -24.83 7.65
N LEU A 280 22.70 -26.03 7.60
CA LEU A 280 23.28 -27.26 8.19
C LEU A 280 23.97 -28.16 7.16
N SER A 281 24.04 -27.73 5.90
CA SER A 281 24.69 -28.48 4.82
C SER A 281 26.21 -28.23 4.77
N GLY A 282 26.91 -28.96 3.90
CA GLY A 282 28.32 -28.69 3.61
C GLY A 282 28.56 -27.45 2.73
N GLU A 283 27.50 -26.91 2.11
CA GLU A 283 27.55 -25.81 1.14
C GLU A 283 26.44 -24.76 1.45
N PRO A 284 26.52 -24.06 2.60
CA PRO A 284 25.57 -23.00 2.93
C PRO A 284 25.70 -21.80 1.99
N HIS A 285 24.58 -21.12 1.71
CA HIS A 285 24.53 -19.92 0.87
C HIS A 285 24.11 -18.72 1.72
N LEU A 286 24.76 -17.57 1.52
CA LEU A 286 24.45 -16.34 2.24
C LEU A 286 23.96 -15.27 1.26
N SER A 287 22.76 -14.78 1.52
CA SER A 287 22.17 -13.61 0.88
C SER A 287 22.09 -12.47 1.89
N THR A 288 22.30 -11.23 1.44
CA THR A 288 22.21 -10.04 2.29
C THR A 288 21.23 -9.05 1.64
N PHE A 289 20.31 -8.55 2.45
CA PHE A 289 19.24 -7.63 2.04
C PHE A 289 19.24 -6.42 2.97
N SER A 290 19.07 -5.22 2.42
CA SER A 290 18.78 -3.98 3.17
C SER A 290 17.31 -3.95 3.64
N GLY A 291 16.93 -2.92 4.40
CA GLY A 291 15.52 -2.66 4.74
C GLY A 291 14.66 -2.51 3.49
N ASP A 292 15.09 -1.63 2.56
CA ASP A 292 14.43 -1.39 1.28
C ASP A 292 14.26 -2.68 0.44
N ASP A 293 15.28 -3.55 0.43
CA ASP A 293 15.21 -4.82 -0.28
C ASP A 293 14.07 -5.71 0.26
N LEU A 294 13.73 -5.63 1.55
CA LEU A 294 12.63 -6.41 2.12
C LEU A 294 11.28 -5.98 1.52
N TYR A 295 11.06 -4.68 1.38
CA TYR A 295 9.81 -4.12 0.80
C TYR A 295 9.71 -4.33 -0.71
N HIS A 296 10.83 -4.47 -1.41
CA HIS A 296 10.85 -4.63 -2.85
C HIS A 296 10.90 -6.08 -3.33
N LEU A 297 11.45 -7.00 -2.52
CA LEU A 297 11.74 -8.36 -2.95
C LEU A 297 10.93 -9.43 -2.21
N PHE A 298 10.21 -9.08 -1.14
CA PHE A 298 9.51 -10.04 -0.30
C PHE A 298 8.10 -9.57 0.07
N ASP A 299 7.17 -10.52 0.12
CA ASP A 299 5.84 -10.32 0.68
C ASP A 299 5.87 -10.51 2.20
N ALA A 300 5.28 -9.57 2.93
CA ALA A 300 5.22 -9.59 4.39
C ALA A 300 3.77 -9.72 4.89
N ARG A 301 3.48 -10.70 5.75
CA ARG A 301 2.20 -10.82 6.46
C ARG A 301 2.40 -10.96 7.98
N PRO A 302 1.59 -10.27 8.81
CA PRO A 302 1.64 -10.46 10.26
C PRO A 302 1.31 -11.91 10.66
N LEU A 303 2.13 -12.51 11.52
CA LEU A 303 1.79 -13.79 12.14
C LEU A 303 0.59 -13.60 13.06
N THR A 304 -0.53 -14.23 12.72
CA THR A 304 -1.85 -14.02 13.34
C THR A 304 -1.89 -14.19 14.88
N TRP A 305 -2.77 -13.43 15.53
CA TRP A 305 -2.97 -13.45 16.98
C TRP A 305 -4.06 -14.45 17.40
N ALA A 306 -3.72 -15.38 18.30
CA ALA A 306 -4.68 -16.36 18.83
C ALA A 306 -5.13 -16.04 20.25
N PHE A 307 -6.43 -15.81 20.43
CA PHE A 307 -7.05 -15.58 21.74
C PHE A 307 -7.84 -16.82 22.20
N ARG A 308 -7.62 -17.27 23.44
CA ARG A 308 -8.40 -18.36 24.06
C ARG A 308 -9.11 -17.86 25.30
N PHE A 309 -10.45 -17.98 25.32
CA PHE A 309 -11.25 -17.74 26.51
C PHE A 309 -10.86 -18.72 27.64
N ARG A 310 -10.53 -18.19 28.83
CA ARG A 310 -10.40 -19.00 30.05
C ARG A 310 -11.79 -19.04 30.69
N GLY A 311 -12.46 -20.19 30.62
CA GLY A 311 -13.72 -20.39 31.33
C GLY A 311 -13.58 -20.05 32.81
N GLU A 312 -14.62 -19.45 33.39
CA GLU A 312 -14.71 -19.17 34.82
C GLU A 312 -14.51 -20.47 35.60
N ASP A 313 -13.40 -20.58 36.36
CA ASP A 313 -13.31 -21.56 37.43
C ASP A 313 -14.47 -21.29 38.39
N GLY A 314 -15.26 -22.34 38.64
CA GLY A 314 -16.54 -22.28 39.34
C GLY A 314 -16.50 -21.42 40.60
N GLY A 315 -17.30 -20.35 40.59
CA GLY A 315 -17.65 -19.56 41.76
C GLY A 315 -19.16 -19.34 41.76
N GLU A 316 -19.87 -20.13 42.59
CA GLU A 316 -21.28 -19.96 42.93
C GLU A 316 -21.64 -18.48 43.14
N LYS A 317 -22.64 -18.01 42.39
CA LYS A 317 -23.37 -16.79 42.74
C LYS A 317 -24.40 -17.13 43.83
N ALA A 318 -24.20 -16.56 45.02
CA ALA A 318 -25.25 -16.20 45.96
C ALA A 318 -25.26 -14.67 46.12
#